data_AF-A0A920FJW4-F1
#
_entry.id   AF-A0A920FJW4-F1
#
_cell.length_a   1.000
_cell.length_b   1.000
_cell.length_c   1.000
_cell.angle_alpha   90.00
_cell.angle_beta   90.00
_cell.angle_gamma   90.00
#
_symmetry.space_group_name_H-M   'P 1'
#
loop_
_entity.id
_entity.type
_entity.pdbx_description
1 polymer ?
#
loop_
_entity_poly.entity_id
_entity_poly.type
_entity_poly.pdbx_seq_one_letter_code
_entity_poly.pdbx_strand_id
1 'polypeptide(L)' 'MLAFYWHAQKEICDIYNEVDGEKIIWSFMLPHFTKKGKASFIKFFGEDYFDEVSEKFDVNLSSYIAF' A
#
# COMPACT_ATOMS: atom_id res chain seq x y z
N MET A 1 24.02 18.97 13.80
CA MET A 1 24.10 17.76 12.96
C MET A 1 22.86 16.88 13.13
N LEU A 2 22.59 16.29 14.30
CA LEU A 2 21.40 15.43 14.52
C LEU A 2 20.05 16.07 14.17
N ALA A 3 19.86 17.37 14.46
CA ALA A 3 18.62 18.08 14.15
C ALA A 3 18.32 18.17 12.64
N PHE A 4 19.36 18.25 11.79
CA PHE A 4 19.20 18.29 10.34
C PHE A 4 18.79 16.92 9.77
N TYR A 5 19.34 15.83 10.31
CA TYR A 5 18.94 14.47 9.94
C TYR A 5 17.49 14.17 10.37
N TRP A 6 17.10 14.59 11.58
CA TRP A 6 15.74 14.40 12.07
C TRP A 6 14.71 15.15 11.24
N HIS A 7 15.00 16.39 10.83
CA HIS A 7 14.08 17.18 10.02
C HIS A 7 13.86 16.56 8.63
N ALA A 8 14.94 16.16 7.94
CA ALA A 8 14.85 15.48 6.65
C ALA A 8 14.13 14.12 6.76
N GLN A 9 14.40 13.34 7.82
CA GLN A 9 13.68 12.08 8.07
C GLN A 9 12.20 12.31 8.36
N LYS A 10 11.87 13.38 9.10
CA LYS A 10 10.49 13.73 9.40
C LYS A 10 9.75 14.18 8.14
N GLU A 11 10.35 15.00 7.30
CA GLU A 11 9.75 15.37 6.01
C GLU A 11 9.55 14.14 5.11
N ILE A 12 10.54 13.25 5.01
CA ILE A 12 10.40 12.00 4.26
C ILE A 12 9.28 11.12 4.85
N CYS A 13 9.24 10.93 6.18
CA CYS A 13 8.17 10.17 6.84
C CYS A 13 6.79 10.82 6.67
N ASP A 14 6.68 12.15 6.76
CA ASP A 14 5.42 12.86 6.56
C ASP A 14 4.95 12.76 5.09
N ILE A 15 5.86 12.70 4.12
CA ILE A 15 5.54 12.37 2.72
C ILE A 15 4.97 10.94 2.58
N TYR A 16 5.46 9.99 3.38
CA TYR A 16 4.96 8.61 3.37
C TYR A 16 3.73 8.39 4.27
N ASN A 17 3.40 9.30 5.19
CA ASN A 17 2.22 9.20 6.07
C ASN A 17 0.90 9.33 5.29
N GLU A 18 0.89 10.01 4.14
CA GLU A 18 -0.28 10.06 3.25
C GLU A 18 -0.47 8.76 2.45
N VAL A 19 0.55 7.91 2.39
CA VAL A 19 0.57 6.72 1.56
C VAL A 19 0.38 5.49 2.44
N ASP A 20 -0.81 4.89 2.36
CA ASP A 20 -1.10 3.63 3.06
C ASP A 20 -0.34 2.48 2.39
N GLY A 21 0.90 2.27 2.83
CA GLY A 21 1.80 1.23 2.33
C GLY A 21 1.24 -0.17 2.50
N GLU A 22 0.39 -0.39 3.50
CA GLU A 22 -0.29 -1.66 3.70
C GLU A 22 -1.29 -1.92 2.56
N LYS A 23 -2.14 -0.93 2.24
CA LYS A 23 -3.09 -1.03 1.11
C LYS A 23 -2.37 -1.25 -0.22
N ILE A 24 -1.21 -0.62 -0.43
CA ILE A 24 -0.37 -0.85 -1.61
C ILE A 24 0.11 -2.30 -1.68
N ILE A 25 0.63 -2.84 -0.58
CA ILE A 25 1.14 -4.20 -0.55
C ILE A 25 0.00 -5.20 -0.79
N TRP A 26 -1.15 -5.00 -0.16
CA TRP A 26 -2.31 -5.88 -0.33
C TRP A 26 -2.87 -5.81 -1.75
N SER A 27 -2.98 -4.63 -2.36
CA SER A 27 -3.48 -4.49 -3.72
C SER A 27 -2.62 -5.25 -4.75
N PHE A 28 -1.30 -5.32 -4.55
CA PHE A 28 -0.41 -6.13 -5.38
C PHE A 28 -0.64 -7.64 -5.22
N MET A 29 -0.97 -8.09 -4.02
CA MET A 29 -1.10 -9.52 -3.73
C MET A 29 -2.50 -10.05 -4.02
N LEU A 30 -3.55 -9.24 -3.87
CA LEU A 30 -4.95 -9.61 -4.05
C LEU A 30 -5.28 -10.29 -5.40
N PRO A 31 -4.75 -9.85 -6.56
CA PRO A 31 -4.98 -10.51 -7.85
C PRO A 31 -4.49 -11.96 -7.87
N HIS A 32 -3.45 -12.27 -7.11
CA HIS A 32 -2.81 -13.58 -7.07
C HIS A 32 -3.38 -14.50 -5.98
N PHE A 33 -4.35 -14.03 -5.19
CA PHE A 33 -4.97 -14.84 -4.15
C PHE A 33 -5.85 -15.93 -4.74
N THR A 34 -5.74 -17.13 -4.15
CA THR A 34 -6.70 -18.21 -4.38
C THR A 34 -8.09 -17.81 -3.85
N LYS A 35 -9.15 -18.47 -4.33
CA LYS A 35 -10.51 -18.26 -3.82
C LYS A 35 -10.60 -18.38 -2.29
N LYS A 36 -9.88 -19.35 -1.70
CA LYS A 36 -9.78 -19.53 -0.25
C LYS A 36 -9.01 -18.38 0.41
N GLY A 37 -7.93 -17.92 -0.21
CA GLY A 37 -7.16 -16.77 0.27
C GLY A 37 -7.98 -15.48 0.32
N LYS A 38 -8.76 -15.20 -0.73
CA LYS A 38 -9.69 -14.06 -0.76
C LYS A 38 -10.76 -14.15 0.32
N ALA A 39 -11.39 -15.32 0.49
CA ALA A 39 -12.39 -15.52 1.53
C ALA A 39 -11.82 -15.32 2.95
N SER A 40 -10.60 -15.82 3.21
CA SER A 40 -9.92 -15.59 4.49
C SER A 40 -9.54 -14.12 4.70
N PHE A 41 -9.11 -13.44 3.65
CA PHE A 41 -8.75 -12.01 3.68
C PHE A 41 -9.97 -11.14 4.02
N ILE A 42 -11.08 -11.33 3.30
CA ILE A 42 -12.35 -10.63 3.56
C ILE A 42 -12.85 -10.95 4.98
N LYS A 43 -12.72 -12.19 5.45
CA LYS A 43 -13.12 -12.56 6.82
C LYS A 43 -12.31 -11.83 7.90
N PHE A 44 -11.04 -11.51 7.64
CA PHE A 44 -10.16 -10.87 8.60
C PHE A 44 -10.26 -9.34 8.56
N PHE A 45 -10.23 -8.75 7.37
CA PHE A 45 -10.19 -7.29 7.19
C PHE A 45 -11.58 -6.67 6.95
N GLY A 46 -12.57 -7.46 6.55
CA GLY A 46 -13.90 -6.99 6.17
C GLY A 46 -14.06 -6.81 4.66
N GLU A 47 -15.31 -6.72 4.23
CA GLU A 47 -15.68 -6.51 2.82
C GLU A 47 -15.39 -5.07 2.39
N ASP A 48 -15.70 -4.08 3.24
CA ASP A 48 -15.43 -2.66 2.99
C ASP A 48 -13.94 -2.38 2.72
N TYR A 49 -13.04 -3.02 3.48
CA TYR A 49 -11.59 -2.88 3.29
C TYR A 49 -11.11 -3.55 2.01
N PHE A 50 -11.67 -4.71 1.68
CA PHE A 50 -11.36 -5.40 0.43
C PHE A 50 -11.77 -4.55 -0.79
N ASP A 51 -12.94 -3.93 -0.76
CA ASP A 51 -13.43 -3.07 -1.83
C ASP A 51 -12.53 -1.84 -1.99
N GLU A 52 -12.17 -1.17 -0.88
CA GLU A 52 -11.27 0.00 -0.89
C GLU A 52 -9.89 -0.31 -1.49
N VAL A 53 -9.32 -1.48 -1.17
CA VAL A 53 -8.02 -1.92 -1.69
C VAL A 53 -8.11 -2.41 -3.13
N SER A 54 -9.26 -2.97 -3.54
CA SER A 54 -9.46 -3.49 -4.89
C SER A 54 -9.65 -2.39 -5.95
N GLU A 55 -10.24 -1.25 -5.58
CA GLU A 55 -10.60 -0.19 -6.54
C GLU A 55 -9.41 0.60 -7.10
N LYS A 56 -8.26 0.64 -6.43
CA LYS A 56 -7.28 1.75 -6.62
C LYS A 56 -5.89 1.38 -7.10
N PHE A 57 -5.69 0.20 -7.69
CA PHE A 57 -4.37 -0.19 -8.17
C PHE A 57 -4.24 -0.33 -9.69
N ASP A 58 -4.60 0.74 -10.40
CA ASP A 58 -4.11 1.01 -11.76
C ASP A 58 -2.84 1.88 -11.69
N VAL A 59 -1.88 1.51 -10.84
CA VAL A 59 -0.59 2.20 -10.79
C VAL A 59 0.32 1.55 -11.83
N ASN A 60 0.51 2.23 -12.95
CA ASN A 60 1.42 1.83 -14.00
C ASN A 60 2.84 1.71 -13.43
N LEU A 61 3.28 0.49 -13.13
CA LEU A 61 4.58 0.21 -12.52
C LEU A 61 5.75 0.81 -13.33
N SER A 62 5.56 0.99 -14.65
CA SER A 62 6.56 1.60 -15.53
C SER A 62 6.81 3.08 -15.22
N SER A 63 5.93 3.79 -14.51
CA SER A 63 6.20 5.17 -14.08
C SER A 63 7.15 5.25 -12.89
N TYR A 64 7.27 4.18 -12.11
CA TYR A 64 8.15 4.11 -10.92
C TYR A 64 9.49 3.43 -11.21
N ILE A 65 9.59 2.69 -12.32
CA ILE A 65 10.84 2.09 -12.78
C ILE A 65 11.43 3.00 -13.86
N ALA A 66 12.13 4.05 -13.44
CA ALA A 66 13.04 4.79 -14.32
C ALA A 66 14.38 4.05 -14.36
N PHE A 67 14.75 3.52 -15.53
CA PHE A 67 16.10 3.03 -15.82
C PHE A 67 17.00 4.16 -16.29
#